data_AF-A0A5C5FR65-F1
#
_entry.id   AF-A0A5C5FR65-F1
#
_cell.length_a   1.000
_cell.length_b   1.000
_cell.length_c   1.000
_cell.angle_alpha   90.00
_cell.angle_beta   90.00
_cell.angle_gamma   90.00
#
_symmetry.space_group_name_H-M   'P 1'
#
loop_
_entity.id
_entity.type
_entity.pdbx_description
1 polymer ?
#
loop_
_entity_poly.entity_id
_entity_poly.type
_entity_poly.pdbx_seq_one_letter_code
_entity_poly.pdbx_strand_id
1 'polypeptide(L)'
;MAPRLPLELQLRIIELAVPPLTRKRLPEIRSLMRSLPFVSRSWRSMAYAKIPVVPKLVLKWSTSDRVSIDAFARVVAGAGRAVERCELDLRICWCPIESLCQLEGCLQSVRELWIDLLRRDTAQLTDLASLRRLNVQNLAQDYLDLCGDAARRRLTHLALREAWLPRFDGAYLNVDTLLLDQCSSELDQRGLLSFFPSLRVLALHNSPDLAEEILCGDSPCPPTLQHLLLSFVRGNLPLGYAAPLGLSASLKSVTLRHPVPSSSGRGTFVDRLPRACGITTVIKVITSDKDDSGFDVEAWALSFGS
;
A
#
# COMPACT_ATOMS: atom_id res chain seq x y z
N MET A 1 -36.25 -20.36 22.74
CA MET A 1 -34.81 -19.97 22.79
C MET A 1 -34.43 -19.47 21.41
N ALA A 2 -33.80 -18.31 21.29
CA ALA A 2 -33.34 -17.83 19.98
C ALA A 2 -32.29 -18.81 19.42
N PRO A 3 -32.42 -19.25 18.15
CA PRO A 3 -31.45 -20.16 17.55
C PRO A 3 -30.07 -19.49 17.54
N ARG A 4 -29.05 -20.16 18.08
CA ARG A 4 -27.66 -19.72 18.02
C ARG A 4 -26.99 -20.34 16.81
N LEU A 5 -26.31 -19.52 16.03
CA LEU A 5 -25.45 -19.98 14.94
C LEU A 5 -24.37 -20.92 15.49
N PRO A 6 -23.98 -21.98 14.75
CA PRO A 6 -22.78 -22.77 15.03
C PRO A 6 -21.54 -21.89 15.21
N LEU A 7 -20.61 -22.30 16.08
CA LEU A 7 -19.43 -21.51 16.43
C LEU A 7 -18.55 -21.23 15.20
N GLU A 8 -18.40 -22.22 14.32
CA GLU A 8 -17.64 -22.13 13.09
C GLU A 8 -18.15 -21.00 12.19
N LEU A 9 -19.48 -20.90 12.08
CA LEU A 9 -20.14 -19.83 11.31
C LEU A 9 -19.99 -18.48 12.00
N GLN A 10 -20.09 -18.42 13.33
CA GLN A 10 -19.81 -17.18 14.06
C GLN A 10 -18.38 -16.68 13.84
N LEU A 11 -17.38 -17.56 13.97
CA LEU A 11 -15.97 -17.20 13.77
C LEU A 11 -15.73 -16.79 12.32
N ARG A 12 -16.33 -17.49 11.34
CA ARG A 12 -16.19 -17.13 9.93
C ARG A 12 -16.81 -15.76 9.61
N ILE A 13 -17.97 -15.45 10.18
CA ILE A 13 -18.59 -14.13 10.06
C ILE A 13 -17.65 -13.06 10.62
N ILE A 14 -17.05 -13.30 11.79
CA ILE A 14 -16.09 -12.35 12.38
C ILE A 14 -14.89 -12.18 11.47
N GLU A 15 -14.30 -13.26 10.96
CA GLU A 15 -13.15 -13.18 10.03
C GLU A 15 -13.47 -12.35 8.78
N LEU A 16 -14.68 -12.48 8.24
CA LEU A 16 -15.12 -11.73 7.06
C LEU A 16 -15.51 -10.27 7.38
N ALA A 17 -15.99 -10.01 8.60
CA ALA A 17 -16.38 -8.67 9.05
C ALA A 17 -15.18 -7.82 9.47
N VAL A 18 -14.05 -8.45 9.80
CA VAL A 18 -12.84 -7.74 10.20
C VAL A 18 -12.27 -7.02 8.97
N PRO A 19 -12.11 -5.69 9.03
CA PRO A 19 -11.57 -4.96 7.91
C PRO A 19 -10.13 -5.41 7.60
N PRO A 20 -9.66 -5.25 6.35
CA PRO A 20 -8.29 -5.56 6.00
C PRO A 20 -7.34 -4.77 6.91
N LEU A 21 -6.29 -5.45 7.37
CA LEU A 21 -5.29 -4.83 8.23
C LEU A 21 -4.44 -3.88 7.38
N THR A 22 -4.63 -2.59 7.60
CA THR A 22 -3.80 -1.51 7.06
C THR A 22 -3.12 -0.78 8.21
N ARG A 23 -2.07 -0.02 7.90
CA ARG A 23 -1.41 0.81 8.92
C ARG A 23 -2.38 1.78 9.60
N LYS A 24 -3.32 2.35 8.84
CA LYS A 24 -4.33 3.31 9.30
C LYS A 24 -5.38 2.68 10.22
N ARG A 25 -5.81 1.45 9.94
CA ARG A 25 -6.85 0.73 10.70
C ARG A 25 -6.30 -0.13 11.84
N LEU A 26 -4.97 -0.24 11.98
CA LEU A 26 -4.34 -1.03 13.03
C LEU A 26 -4.87 -0.72 14.46
N PRO A 27 -5.04 0.55 14.88
CA PRO A 27 -5.58 0.85 16.21
C PRO A 27 -7.03 0.38 16.39
N GLU A 28 -7.87 0.59 15.37
CA GLU A 28 -9.28 0.19 15.36
C GLU A 28 -9.39 -1.34 15.42
N ILE A 29 -8.65 -2.06 14.59
CA ILE A 29 -8.64 -3.53 14.58
C ILE A 29 -8.12 -4.09 15.91
N ARG A 30 -7.06 -3.51 16.48
CA ARG A 30 -6.58 -3.91 17.81
C ARG A 30 -7.65 -3.70 18.88
N SER A 31 -8.37 -2.58 18.84
CA SER A 31 -9.48 -2.29 19.76
C SER A 31 -10.61 -3.30 19.60
N LEU A 32 -11.04 -3.56 18.35
CA LEU A 32 -12.06 -4.56 18.01
C LEU A 32 -11.66 -5.95 18.51
N MET A 33 -10.45 -6.41 18.22
CA MET A 33 -9.98 -7.73 18.64
C MET A 33 -9.90 -7.86 20.17
N ARG A 34 -9.59 -6.78 20.88
CA ARG A 34 -9.61 -6.76 22.35
C ARG A 34 -11.02 -6.73 22.92
N SER A 35 -12.02 -6.24 22.18
CA SER A 35 -13.40 -6.17 22.64
C SER A 35 -14.18 -7.48 22.42
N LEU A 36 -13.84 -8.25 21.38
CA LEU A 36 -14.50 -9.53 21.06
C LEU A 36 -14.61 -10.54 22.22
N PRO A 37 -13.58 -10.73 23.09
CA PRO A 37 -13.68 -11.63 24.24
C PRO A 37 -14.74 -11.23 25.27
N PHE A 38 -15.19 -9.98 25.31
CA PHE A 38 -16.26 -9.53 26.21
C PHE A 38 -17.65 -9.84 25.65
N VAL A 39 -17.78 -10.07 24.34
CA VAL A 39 -19.05 -10.44 23.69
C VAL A 39 -19.34 -11.93 23.89
N SER A 40 -18.35 -12.79 23.67
CA SER A 40 -18.46 -14.22 23.92
C SER A 40 -17.14 -14.84 24.35
N ARG A 41 -17.18 -15.68 25.39
CA ARG A 41 -16.02 -16.46 25.83
C ARG A 41 -15.50 -17.40 24.74
N SER A 42 -16.39 -17.91 23.87
CA SER A 42 -16.01 -18.83 22.78
C SER A 42 -15.13 -18.16 21.71
N TRP A 43 -15.14 -16.82 21.62
CA TRP A 43 -14.33 -16.08 20.65
C TRP A 43 -12.94 -15.74 21.17
N ARG A 44 -12.68 -15.96 22.47
CA ARG A 44 -11.46 -15.52 23.15
C ARG A 44 -10.18 -16.06 22.50
N SER A 45 -10.14 -17.36 22.22
CA SER A 45 -8.95 -18.00 21.62
C SER A 45 -8.64 -17.42 20.24
N MET A 46 -9.65 -17.31 19.37
CA MET A 46 -9.52 -16.70 18.04
C MET A 46 -9.07 -15.23 18.16
N ALA A 47 -9.74 -14.44 19.00
CA ALA A 47 -9.44 -13.03 19.17
C ALA A 47 -7.97 -12.82 19.57
N TYR A 48 -7.49 -13.51 20.61
CA TYR A 48 -6.08 -13.39 21.03
C TYR A 48 -5.09 -13.89 19.97
N ALA A 49 -5.42 -14.97 19.26
CA ALA A 49 -4.58 -15.47 18.17
C ALA A 49 -4.49 -14.45 17.02
N LYS A 50 -5.56 -13.71 16.74
CA LYS A 50 -5.66 -12.77 15.62
C LYS A 50 -5.32 -11.32 15.97
N ILE A 51 -5.10 -10.97 17.25
CA ILE A 51 -4.60 -9.63 17.62
C ILE A 51 -3.31 -9.36 16.82
N PRO A 52 -3.25 -8.29 16.01
CA PRO A 52 -2.06 -7.98 15.24
C PRO A 52 -0.90 -7.59 16.16
N VAL A 53 0.14 -8.42 16.18
CA VAL A 53 1.45 -8.05 16.74
C VAL A 53 2.24 -7.42 15.61
N VAL A 54 2.44 -6.11 15.73
CA VAL A 54 3.23 -5.32 14.79
C VAL A 54 4.24 -4.55 15.64
N PRO A 55 5.44 -5.11 15.85
CA PRO A 55 6.53 -4.41 16.50
C PRO A 55 6.90 -3.16 15.71
N LYS A 56 7.20 -2.08 16.41
CA LYS A 56 7.64 -0.82 15.82
C LYS A 56 9.05 -0.50 16.32
N LEU A 57 9.99 -0.36 15.40
CA LEU A 57 11.30 0.20 15.66
C LEU A 57 11.27 1.70 15.36
N VAL A 58 11.74 2.51 16.30
CA VAL A 58 11.94 3.95 16.09
C VAL A 58 13.40 4.23 16.41
N LEU A 59 14.14 4.69 15.42
CA LEU A 59 15.54 5.11 15.60
C LEU A 59 15.59 6.61 15.92
N LYS A 60 16.33 6.97 16.96
CA LYS A 60 16.52 8.35 17.41
C LYS A 60 17.89 8.89 16.98
N TRP A 61 18.03 10.21 17.06
CA TRP A 61 19.10 11.00 16.45
C TRP A 61 20.51 10.77 17.05
N SER A 62 20.63 10.19 18.24
CA SER A 62 21.93 10.11 18.94
C SER A 62 22.61 8.75 18.76
N THR A 63 23.76 8.76 18.06
CA THR A 63 24.86 7.77 18.06
C THR A 63 24.50 6.32 18.42
N SER A 64 24.47 5.45 17.40
CA SER A 64 24.35 3.99 17.51
C SER A 64 23.22 3.56 18.44
N ASP A 65 21.98 3.63 17.96
CA ASP A 65 20.76 3.30 18.70
C ASP A 65 20.60 1.76 18.92
N ARG A 66 21.70 1.08 19.26
CA ARG A 66 21.77 -0.34 19.63
C ARG A 66 20.73 -0.68 20.68
N VAL A 67 20.45 0.22 21.62
CA VAL A 67 19.41 0.03 22.64
C VAL A 67 18.01 -0.14 22.01
N SER A 68 17.68 0.68 21.01
CA SER A 68 16.40 0.60 20.28
C SER A 68 16.32 -0.70 19.46
N ILE A 69 17.42 -1.07 18.81
CA ILE A 69 17.54 -2.31 18.03
C ILE A 69 17.45 -3.55 18.94
N ASP A 70 18.19 -3.58 20.05
CA ASP A 70 18.17 -4.68 21.03
C ASP A 70 16.81 -4.80 21.72
N ALA A 71 16.14 -3.67 22.01
CA ALA A 71 14.79 -3.67 22.53
C ALA A 71 13.80 -4.26 21.49
N PHE A 72 13.94 -3.86 20.24
CA PHE A 72 13.13 -4.40 19.15
C PHE A 72 13.37 -5.91 18.94
N ALA A 73 14.63 -6.35 18.89
CA ALA A 73 14.99 -7.76 18.76
C ALA A 73 14.43 -8.58 19.93
N ARG A 74 14.48 -8.06 21.16
CA ARG A 74 13.84 -8.71 22.32
C ARG A 74 12.32 -8.78 22.21
N VAL A 75 11.66 -7.76 21.66
CA VAL A 75 10.21 -7.79 21.41
C VAL A 75 9.87 -8.84 20.34
N VAL A 76 10.66 -8.94 19.27
CA VAL A 76 10.48 -9.95 18.21
C VAL A 76 10.69 -11.36 18.76
N ALA A 77 11.80 -11.60 19.47
CA ALA A 77 12.09 -12.90 20.08
C ALA A 77 11.07 -13.27 21.18
N GLY A 78 10.64 -12.29 21.97
CA GLY A 78 9.68 -12.45 23.06
C GLY A 78 8.22 -12.57 22.62
N ALA A 79 7.90 -12.39 21.35
CA ALA A 79 6.53 -12.48 20.84
C ALA A 79 5.95 -13.91 20.95
N GLY A 80 6.80 -14.93 21.14
CA GLY A 80 6.39 -16.34 21.25
C GLY A 80 5.79 -16.93 19.97
N ARG A 81 5.81 -16.18 18.86
CA ARG A 81 5.33 -16.56 17.52
C ARG A 81 6.06 -15.76 16.45
N ALA A 82 6.05 -16.26 15.21
CA ALA A 82 6.63 -15.55 14.07
C ALA A 82 6.01 -14.16 13.90
N VAL A 83 6.87 -13.14 13.78
CA VAL A 83 6.46 -11.75 13.54
C VAL A 83 6.29 -11.57 12.04
N GLU A 84 5.06 -11.69 11.56
CA GLU A 84 4.77 -11.55 10.14
C GLU A 84 4.75 -10.08 9.66
N ARG A 85 4.69 -9.12 10.58
CA ARG A 85 4.49 -7.69 10.26
C ARG A 85 5.36 -6.78 11.11
N CYS A 86 5.95 -5.76 10.51
CA CYS A 86 6.85 -4.85 11.19
C CYS A 86 6.69 -3.39 10.69
N GLU A 87 6.91 -2.43 11.60
CA GLU A 87 7.03 -1.01 11.28
C GLU A 87 8.42 -0.49 11.63
N LEU A 88 9.07 0.18 10.69
CA LEU A 88 10.37 0.82 10.85
C LEU A 88 10.21 2.32 10.63
N ASP A 89 10.48 3.12 11.66
CA ASP A 89 10.46 4.58 11.60
C ASP A 89 11.91 5.08 11.60
N LEU A 90 12.41 5.39 10.40
CA LEU A 90 13.79 5.79 10.12
C LEU A 90 13.89 7.30 9.82
N ARG A 91 12.82 8.08 10.03
CA ARG A 91 12.76 9.51 9.71
C ARG A 91 13.76 10.38 10.47
N ILE A 92 14.28 9.89 11.59
CA ILE A 92 15.20 10.64 12.47
C ILE A 92 16.58 9.96 12.48
N CYS A 93 16.76 8.90 11.70
CA CYS A 93 18.00 8.16 11.66
C CYS A 93 18.97 8.87 10.70
N TRP A 94 20.16 9.24 11.17
CA TRP A 94 21.32 9.57 10.31
C TRP A 94 22.37 8.45 10.42
N CYS A 95 21.98 7.28 10.92
CA CYS A 95 22.95 6.21 11.20
C CYS A 95 23.39 5.53 9.89
N PRO A 96 24.69 5.21 9.75
CA PRO A 96 25.17 4.44 8.62
C PRO A 96 24.55 3.04 8.56
N ILE A 97 24.42 2.53 7.33
CA ILE A 97 23.78 1.26 6.92
C ILE A 97 24.19 0.06 7.81
N GLU A 98 25.42 0.05 8.32
CA GLU A 98 25.96 -0.98 9.23
C GLU A 98 25.11 -1.21 10.49
N SER A 99 24.31 -0.22 10.91
CA SER A 99 23.42 -0.35 12.07
C SER A 99 22.21 -1.25 11.78
N LEU A 100 21.77 -1.36 10.52
CA LEU A 100 20.62 -2.18 10.14
C LEU A 100 20.97 -3.66 9.96
N CYS A 101 22.25 -4.01 9.75
CA CYS A 101 22.69 -5.41 9.72
C CYS A 101 22.40 -6.14 11.06
N GLN A 102 22.24 -5.41 12.16
CA GLN A 102 21.84 -5.99 13.46
C GLN A 102 20.38 -6.45 13.50
N LEU A 103 19.57 -6.12 12.49
CA LEU A 103 18.21 -6.64 12.30
C LEU A 103 18.19 -7.95 11.52
N GLU A 104 19.35 -8.46 11.08
CA GLU A 104 19.47 -9.78 10.46
C GLU A 104 18.90 -10.87 11.38
N GLY A 105 18.22 -11.85 10.80
CA GLY A 105 17.44 -12.85 11.55
C GLY A 105 16.10 -12.35 12.08
N CYS A 106 15.97 -11.09 12.53
CA CYS A 106 14.71 -10.56 13.07
C CYS A 106 13.64 -10.39 11.99
N LEU A 107 14.06 -10.07 10.76
CA LEU A 107 13.16 -9.77 9.64
C LEU A 107 12.85 -10.98 8.74
N GLN A 108 13.46 -12.15 8.98
CA GLN A 108 13.32 -13.31 8.11
C GLN A 108 11.89 -13.83 7.95
N SER A 109 11.09 -13.73 9.02
CA SER A 109 9.68 -14.15 9.03
C SER A 109 8.69 -13.05 8.61
N VAL A 110 9.18 -11.83 8.39
CA VAL A 110 8.35 -10.67 8.05
C VAL A 110 7.83 -10.82 6.62
N ARG A 111 6.51 -10.82 6.50
CA ARG A 111 5.78 -10.87 5.23
C ARG A 111 5.32 -9.49 4.79
N GLU A 112 5.13 -8.57 5.73
CA GLU A 112 4.66 -7.21 5.49
C GLU A 112 5.49 -6.20 6.28
N LEU A 113 6.04 -5.21 5.57
CA LEU A 113 6.93 -4.22 6.13
C LEU A 113 6.43 -2.81 5.80
N TRP A 114 6.36 -1.96 6.83
CA TRP A 114 6.08 -0.54 6.71
C TRP A 114 7.33 0.25 7.09
N ILE A 115 7.79 1.14 6.20
CA ILE A 115 9.02 1.90 6.39
C ILE A 115 8.71 3.39 6.19
N ASP A 116 9.07 4.21 7.17
CA ASP A 116 9.15 5.66 7.02
C ASP A 116 10.61 6.07 6.90
N LEU A 117 10.98 6.69 5.78
CA LEU A 117 12.34 7.15 5.52
C LEU A 117 12.49 8.65 5.80
N LEU A 118 13.71 9.08 6.14
CA LEU A 118 14.07 10.50 6.00
C LEU A 118 14.42 10.74 4.53
N ARG A 119 13.99 11.90 3.99
CA ARG A 119 14.36 12.35 2.64
C ARG A 119 15.88 12.45 2.53
N ARG A 120 16.57 11.38 2.07
CA ARG A 120 17.96 11.26 1.56
C ARG A 120 18.62 9.91 1.87
N ASP A 121 18.01 9.04 2.67
CA ASP A 121 18.67 7.78 3.03
C ASP A 121 18.30 6.64 2.09
N THR A 122 19.33 5.92 1.64
CA THR A 122 19.21 4.62 0.96
C THR A 122 19.47 3.51 1.99
N ALA A 123 18.40 2.99 2.59
CA ALA A 123 18.52 1.84 3.49
C ALA A 123 18.39 0.54 2.69
N GLN A 124 19.52 -0.14 2.42
CA GLN A 124 19.46 -1.52 1.96
C GLN A 124 19.06 -2.41 3.13
N LEU A 125 17.85 -2.96 3.10
CA LEU A 125 17.44 -3.97 4.05
C LEU A 125 17.79 -5.34 3.50
N THR A 126 18.73 -6.01 4.17
CA THR A 126 19.08 -7.41 3.90
C THR A 126 18.08 -8.34 4.60
N ASP A 127 18.08 -9.62 4.20
CA ASP A 127 17.39 -10.70 4.93
C ASP A 127 15.83 -10.68 4.92
N LEU A 128 15.24 -10.00 3.93
CA LEU A 128 13.79 -9.93 3.69
C LEU A 128 13.23 -11.11 2.89
N ALA A 129 13.66 -12.33 3.22
CA ALA A 129 13.36 -13.53 2.43
C ALA A 129 11.85 -13.81 2.31
N SER A 130 11.06 -13.59 3.36
CA SER A 130 9.62 -13.87 3.37
C SER A 130 8.76 -12.71 2.89
N LEU A 131 9.37 -11.57 2.52
CA LEU A 131 8.65 -10.34 2.26
C LEU A 131 7.74 -10.46 1.03
N ARG A 132 6.47 -10.11 1.22
CA ARG A 132 5.41 -10.15 0.21
C ARG A 132 4.78 -8.78 -0.02
N ARG A 133 4.78 -7.93 1.02
CA ARG A 133 4.18 -6.59 1.00
C ARG A 133 5.14 -5.56 1.54
N LEU A 134 5.39 -4.51 0.78
CA LEU A 134 6.24 -3.41 1.16
C LEU A 134 5.47 -2.09 1.06
N ASN A 135 5.43 -1.32 2.15
CA ASN A 135 4.94 0.04 2.15
C ASN A 135 6.08 0.97 2.53
N VAL A 136 6.37 1.94 1.68
CA VAL A 136 7.44 2.93 1.89
C VAL A 136 6.83 4.32 1.87
N GLN A 137 7.16 5.13 2.87
CA GLN A 137 6.80 6.54 2.94
C GLN A 137 8.05 7.41 2.91
N ASN A 138 7.95 8.58 2.26
CA ASN A 138 9.01 9.60 2.16
C ASN A 138 10.28 9.14 1.44
N LEU A 139 10.12 8.35 0.38
CA LEU A 139 11.24 7.92 -0.46
C LEU A 139 11.81 9.11 -1.25
N ALA A 140 13.13 9.31 -1.17
CA ALA A 140 13.86 10.30 -1.95
C ALA A 140 14.36 9.74 -3.29
N GLN A 141 14.71 10.67 -4.19
CA GLN A 141 14.95 10.49 -5.63
C GLN A 141 16.08 9.51 -5.99
N ASP A 142 16.94 9.16 -5.04
CA ASP A 142 18.24 8.60 -5.40
C ASP A 142 18.14 7.14 -5.86
N TYR A 143 17.64 6.16 -5.08
CA TYR A 143 17.41 4.78 -5.57
C TYR A 143 16.42 4.01 -4.68
N LEU A 144 15.53 3.20 -5.26
CA LEU A 144 14.73 2.21 -4.51
C LEU A 144 15.43 0.84 -4.54
N ASP A 145 16.64 0.77 -4.00
CA ASP A 145 17.32 -0.51 -3.73
C ASP A 145 17.01 -1.02 -2.31
N LEU A 146 15.79 -0.74 -1.82
CA LEU A 146 15.37 -1.11 -0.46
C LEU A 146 15.26 -2.63 -0.27
N CYS A 147 15.19 -3.37 -1.37
CA CYS A 147 14.95 -4.79 -1.40
C CYS A 147 15.84 -5.38 -2.49
N GLY A 148 16.90 -6.08 -2.11
CA GLY A 148 17.76 -6.77 -3.09
C GLY A 148 16.95 -7.71 -4.01
N ASP A 149 17.58 -8.20 -5.08
CA ASP A 149 16.93 -8.96 -6.16
C ASP A 149 15.96 -10.06 -5.71
N ALA A 150 16.33 -10.82 -4.68
CA ALA A 150 15.52 -11.92 -4.15
C ALA A 150 14.17 -11.44 -3.60
N ALA A 151 14.15 -10.29 -2.91
CA ALA A 151 12.94 -9.70 -2.35
C ALA A 151 12.07 -9.11 -3.48
N ARG A 152 12.65 -8.42 -4.46
CA ARG A 152 11.90 -7.89 -5.63
C ARG A 152 11.09 -8.96 -6.36
N ARG A 153 11.67 -10.16 -6.51
CA ARG A 153 11.02 -11.31 -7.15
C ARG A 153 9.90 -11.92 -6.31
N ARG A 154 9.73 -11.58 -5.02
CA ARG A 154 8.69 -12.17 -4.15
C ARG A 154 7.61 -11.18 -3.76
N LEU A 155 7.89 -9.89 -3.88
CA LEU A 155 6.91 -8.84 -3.64
C LEU A 155 5.69 -9.04 -4.53
N THR A 156 4.53 -9.02 -3.87
CA THR A 156 3.19 -9.07 -4.47
C THR A 156 2.49 -7.71 -4.35
N HIS A 157 2.84 -6.94 -3.32
CA HIS A 157 2.25 -5.65 -3.03
C HIS A 157 3.33 -4.61 -2.77
N LEU A 158 3.25 -3.48 -3.47
CA LEU A 158 4.11 -2.33 -3.28
C LEU A 158 3.27 -1.08 -3.11
N ALA A 159 3.49 -0.35 -2.01
CA ALA A 159 2.88 0.95 -1.77
C ALA A 159 3.98 1.98 -1.55
N LEU A 160 3.93 3.07 -2.31
CA LEU A 160 4.83 4.19 -2.21
C LEU A 160 4.00 5.43 -1.84
N ARG A 161 4.42 6.15 -0.80
CA ARG A 161 3.73 7.35 -0.30
C ARG A 161 4.70 8.51 -0.18
N GLU A 162 4.27 9.69 -0.61
CA GLU A 162 5.09 10.92 -0.58
C GLU A 162 6.48 10.67 -1.18
N ALA A 163 6.50 9.88 -2.25
CA ALA A 163 7.72 9.36 -2.85
C ALA A 163 8.04 10.12 -4.14
N TRP A 164 9.29 10.52 -4.27
CA TRP A 164 9.81 10.87 -5.58
C TRP A 164 10.27 9.58 -6.25
N LEU A 165 9.54 9.11 -7.25
CA LEU A 165 9.80 7.81 -7.86
C LEU A 165 11.18 7.79 -8.52
N PRO A 166 12.11 6.97 -8.02
CA PRO A 166 13.44 6.85 -8.60
C PRO A 166 13.37 6.03 -9.89
N ARG A 167 14.53 5.89 -10.55
CA ARG A 167 14.69 4.82 -11.55
C ARG A 167 14.61 3.47 -10.85
N PHE A 168 13.81 2.57 -11.38
CA PHE A 168 13.75 1.20 -10.89
C PHE A 168 14.87 0.38 -11.52
N ASP A 169 15.67 -0.28 -10.70
CA ASP A 169 16.86 -1.04 -11.15
C ASP A 169 16.50 -2.43 -11.70
N GLY A 170 15.21 -2.78 -11.73
CA GLY A 170 14.75 -4.08 -12.22
C GLY A 170 13.23 -4.21 -12.21
N ALA A 171 12.73 -5.24 -12.89
CA ALA A 171 11.31 -5.53 -12.96
C ALA A 171 10.79 -6.25 -11.70
N TYR A 172 9.62 -5.83 -11.24
CA TYR A 172 8.87 -6.39 -10.12
C TYR A 172 7.85 -7.40 -10.66
N LEU A 173 8.38 -8.56 -11.08
CA LEU A 173 7.63 -9.56 -11.86
C LEU A 173 6.36 -10.09 -11.17
N ASN A 174 6.30 -10.07 -9.84
CA ASN A 174 5.20 -10.66 -9.08
C ASN A 174 4.31 -9.62 -8.40
N VAL A 175 4.61 -8.32 -8.54
CA VAL A 175 3.77 -7.28 -7.94
C VAL A 175 2.48 -7.19 -8.72
N ASP A 176 1.38 -7.59 -8.07
CA ASP A 176 0.03 -7.53 -8.59
C ASP A 176 -0.72 -6.27 -8.12
N THR A 177 -0.24 -5.63 -7.05
CA THR A 177 -0.87 -4.47 -6.44
C THR A 177 0.16 -3.34 -6.25
N LEU A 178 -0.07 -2.21 -6.90
CA LEU A 178 0.77 -1.01 -6.80
C LEU A 178 -0.07 0.18 -6.30
N LEU A 179 0.35 0.81 -5.20
CA LEU A 179 -0.27 2.00 -4.65
C LEU A 179 0.70 3.16 -4.68
N LEU A 180 0.29 4.28 -5.27
CA LEU A 180 1.07 5.50 -5.39
C LEU A 180 0.27 6.66 -4.78
N ASP A 181 0.68 7.13 -3.62
CA ASP A 181 0.04 8.21 -2.86
C ASP A 181 0.96 9.43 -2.80
N GLN A 182 0.55 10.56 -3.37
CA GLN A 182 1.33 11.80 -3.41
C GLN A 182 2.74 11.56 -3.97
N CYS A 183 2.81 10.76 -5.03
CA CYS A 183 4.05 10.45 -5.73
C CYS A 183 4.23 11.39 -6.91
N SER A 184 5.48 11.78 -7.15
CA SER A 184 5.91 12.50 -8.35
C SER A 184 6.98 11.69 -9.07
N SER A 185 7.18 11.94 -10.36
CA SER A 185 8.26 11.34 -11.12
C SER A 185 8.84 12.34 -12.12
N GLU A 186 10.14 12.24 -12.35
CA GLU A 186 10.83 12.87 -13.48
C GLU A 186 11.17 11.85 -14.57
N LEU A 187 10.59 10.64 -14.50
CA LEU A 187 10.96 9.54 -15.41
C LEU A 187 10.68 9.92 -16.86
N ASP A 188 11.72 9.78 -17.67
CA ASP A 188 11.73 10.06 -19.10
C ASP A 188 11.17 8.84 -19.85
N GLN A 189 9.93 8.97 -20.36
CA GLN A 189 9.20 8.17 -21.38
C GLN A 189 9.14 6.62 -21.28
N ARG A 190 9.98 5.95 -20.49
CA ARG A 190 9.90 4.51 -20.22
C ARG A 190 8.86 4.30 -19.13
N GLY A 191 7.61 4.19 -19.55
CA GLY A 191 6.46 4.21 -18.66
C GLY A 191 6.64 3.32 -17.42
N LEU A 192 6.36 3.92 -16.27
CA LEU A 192 6.44 3.33 -14.93
C LEU A 192 5.89 1.89 -14.86
N LEU A 193 4.82 1.62 -15.59
CA LEU A 193 4.12 0.33 -15.57
C LEU A 193 4.90 -0.82 -16.23
N SER A 194 5.91 -0.51 -17.06
CA SER A 194 6.78 -1.52 -17.66
C SER A 194 7.57 -2.33 -16.63
N PHE A 195 7.80 -1.76 -15.44
CA PHE A 195 8.43 -2.46 -14.32
C PHE A 195 7.50 -3.46 -13.61
N PHE A 196 6.19 -3.44 -13.91
CA PHE A 196 5.17 -4.23 -13.20
C PHE A 196 4.31 -5.05 -14.17
N PRO A 197 4.88 -6.07 -14.85
CA PRO A 197 4.15 -6.81 -15.89
C PRO A 197 2.94 -7.61 -15.38
N SER A 198 2.94 -8.01 -14.11
CA SER A 198 1.85 -8.78 -13.48
C SER A 198 0.81 -7.91 -12.77
N LEU A 199 0.86 -6.59 -12.96
CA LEU A 199 0.03 -5.63 -12.23
C LEU A 199 -1.47 -5.83 -12.51
N ARG A 200 -2.25 -6.09 -11.47
CA ARG A 200 -3.72 -6.26 -11.53
C ARG A 200 -4.47 -5.11 -10.89
N VAL A 201 -3.91 -4.49 -9.85
CA VAL A 201 -4.53 -3.42 -9.06
C VAL A 201 -3.59 -2.22 -9.02
N LEU A 202 -4.04 -1.08 -9.53
CA LEU A 202 -3.31 0.18 -9.51
C LEU A 202 -4.14 1.24 -8.77
N ALA A 203 -3.53 1.88 -7.76
CA ALA A 203 -4.10 3.04 -7.11
C ALA A 203 -3.21 4.27 -7.28
N LEU A 204 -3.78 5.34 -7.81
CA LEU A 204 -3.18 6.66 -7.87
C LEU A 204 -3.98 7.60 -6.96
N HIS A 205 -3.37 8.03 -5.86
CA HIS A 205 -3.97 8.96 -4.92
C HIS A 205 -3.15 10.25 -4.88
N ASN A 206 -3.76 11.38 -5.23
CA ASN A 206 -3.13 12.71 -5.26
C ASN A 206 -1.79 12.74 -6.01
N SER A 207 -1.69 11.96 -7.10
CA SER A 207 -0.51 11.87 -7.98
C SER A 207 -0.90 12.26 -9.41
N PRO A 208 -1.19 13.55 -9.68
CA PRO A 208 -1.75 13.99 -10.96
C PRO A 208 -0.83 13.74 -12.16
N ASP A 209 0.45 14.09 -12.04
CA ASP A 209 1.42 13.98 -13.14
C ASP A 209 1.58 12.52 -13.59
N LEU A 210 1.64 11.58 -12.64
CA LEU A 210 1.69 10.15 -12.90
C LEU A 210 0.41 9.63 -13.54
N ALA A 211 -0.74 10.15 -13.13
CA ALA A 211 -2.00 9.76 -13.74
C ALA A 211 -2.10 10.25 -15.19
N GLU A 212 -1.59 11.44 -15.49
CA GLU A 212 -1.52 11.94 -16.86
C GLU A 212 -0.58 11.08 -17.71
N GLU A 213 0.62 10.76 -17.20
CA GLU A 213 1.58 9.87 -17.89
C GLU A 213 0.98 8.50 -18.19
N ILE A 214 0.29 7.89 -17.22
CA ILE A 214 -0.28 6.54 -17.34
C ILE A 214 -1.50 6.52 -18.26
N LEU A 215 -2.34 7.57 -18.22
CA LEU A 215 -3.61 7.59 -18.95
C LEU A 215 -3.48 8.17 -20.36
N CYS A 216 -2.54 9.08 -20.59
CA CYS A 216 -2.39 9.80 -21.87
C CYS A 216 -1.06 9.52 -22.56
N GLY A 217 -0.09 8.90 -21.87
CA GLY A 217 1.21 8.61 -22.45
C GLY A 217 1.18 7.48 -23.47
N ASP A 218 2.26 7.39 -24.27
CA ASP A 218 2.45 6.35 -25.28
C ASP A 218 2.76 4.97 -24.68
N SER A 219 2.89 4.86 -23.36
CA SER A 219 3.19 3.60 -22.69
C SER A 219 1.92 2.77 -22.50
N PRO A 220 1.84 1.56 -23.06
CA PRO A 220 0.66 0.73 -22.90
C PRO A 220 0.50 0.30 -21.45
N CYS A 221 -0.72 0.45 -20.92
CA CYS A 221 -1.10 -0.16 -19.65
C CYS A 221 -0.86 -1.69 -19.70
N PRO A 222 -0.42 -2.32 -18.59
CA PRO A 222 -0.27 -3.77 -18.53
C PRO A 222 -1.59 -4.46 -18.89
N PRO A 223 -1.57 -5.50 -19.75
CA PRO A 223 -2.77 -6.22 -20.15
C PRO A 223 -3.38 -7.04 -19.01
N THR A 224 -2.69 -7.12 -17.87
CA THR A 224 -3.11 -7.77 -16.64
C THR A 224 -3.92 -6.85 -15.72
N LEU A 225 -3.94 -5.54 -15.98
CA LEU A 225 -4.57 -4.55 -15.13
C LEU A 225 -6.10 -4.69 -15.11
N GLN A 226 -6.67 -4.98 -13.94
CA GLN A 226 -8.10 -5.25 -13.74
C GLN A 226 -8.80 -4.15 -12.94
N HIS A 227 -8.10 -3.52 -12.01
CA HIS A 227 -8.70 -2.55 -11.07
C HIS A 227 -7.86 -1.28 -11.02
N LEU A 228 -8.50 -0.14 -11.28
CA LEU A 228 -7.86 1.17 -11.28
C LEU A 228 -8.58 2.11 -10.29
N LEU A 229 -7.82 2.76 -9.42
CA LEU A 229 -8.27 3.89 -8.62
C LEU A 229 -7.56 5.16 -9.05
N LEU A 230 -8.33 6.20 -9.33
CA LEU A 230 -7.86 7.55 -9.58
C LEU A 230 -8.51 8.47 -8.53
N SER A 231 -7.73 9.03 -7.62
CA SER A 231 -8.26 9.84 -6.53
C SER A 231 -7.52 11.15 -6.41
N PHE A 232 -8.14 12.27 -6.82
CA PHE A 232 -7.54 13.61 -6.81
C PHE A 232 -8.31 14.53 -5.88
N VAL A 233 -8.18 14.35 -4.57
CA VAL A 233 -8.98 15.11 -3.60
C VAL A 233 -8.38 16.48 -3.30
N ARG A 234 -7.07 16.65 -3.55
CA ARG A 234 -6.31 17.88 -3.28
C ARG A 234 -5.87 18.66 -4.53
N GLY A 235 -6.33 18.28 -5.72
CA GLY A 235 -5.86 18.87 -6.98
C GLY A 235 -6.92 18.91 -8.06
N ASN A 236 -6.67 19.72 -9.09
CA ASN A 236 -7.44 19.65 -10.32
C ASN A 236 -7.18 18.30 -10.98
N LEU A 237 -8.21 17.72 -11.59
CA LEU A 237 -8.03 16.60 -12.51
C LEU A 237 -7.05 17.06 -13.61
N PRO A 238 -5.87 16.44 -13.75
CA PRO A 238 -4.86 16.88 -14.71
C PRO A 238 -5.31 16.70 -16.18
N LEU A 239 -6.42 16.00 -16.38
CA LEU A 239 -6.88 15.51 -17.67
C LEU A 239 -7.68 16.57 -18.45
N GLY A 240 -7.18 17.80 -18.47
CA GLY A 240 -7.73 18.93 -19.23
C GLY A 240 -7.56 18.79 -20.75
N TYR A 241 -6.70 17.89 -21.21
CA TYR A 241 -6.38 17.76 -22.64
C TYR A 241 -7.25 16.71 -23.33
N ALA A 242 -7.65 17.00 -24.58
CA ALA A 242 -8.47 16.17 -25.45
C ALA A 242 -7.82 14.84 -25.89
N ALA A 243 -6.71 14.44 -25.26
CA ALA A 243 -6.01 13.21 -25.57
C ALA A 243 -6.91 11.98 -25.30
N PRO A 244 -6.81 10.94 -26.16
CA PRO A 244 -7.46 9.67 -25.91
C PRO A 244 -6.87 9.03 -24.65
N LEU A 245 -7.73 8.39 -23.84
CA LEU A 245 -7.30 7.67 -22.65
C LEU A 245 -6.84 6.26 -23.03
N GLY A 246 -5.58 5.92 -22.79
CA GLY A 246 -4.96 4.62 -23.02
C GLY A 246 -5.26 3.62 -21.90
N LEU A 247 -6.52 3.24 -21.75
CA LEU A 247 -6.95 2.26 -20.75
C LEU A 247 -6.83 0.82 -21.25
N SER A 248 -6.45 -0.11 -20.38
CA SER A 248 -6.38 -1.53 -20.73
C SER A 248 -7.77 -2.13 -20.96
N ALA A 249 -7.91 -2.93 -22.02
CA ALA A 249 -9.13 -3.68 -22.31
C ALA A 249 -9.47 -4.72 -21.22
N SER A 250 -8.51 -5.09 -20.37
CA SER A 250 -8.71 -6.03 -19.26
C SER A 250 -9.37 -5.42 -18.02
N LEU A 251 -9.64 -4.11 -18.01
CA LEU A 251 -10.19 -3.41 -16.85
C LEU A 251 -11.60 -3.90 -16.50
N LYS A 252 -11.73 -4.42 -15.28
CA LYS A 252 -12.99 -4.85 -14.69
C LYS A 252 -13.64 -3.74 -13.87
N SER A 253 -12.85 -2.88 -13.23
CA SER A 253 -13.39 -1.75 -12.47
C SER A 253 -12.50 -0.53 -12.47
N VAL A 254 -13.12 0.65 -12.53
CA VAL A 254 -12.48 1.94 -12.30
C VAL A 254 -13.20 2.67 -11.18
N THR A 255 -12.45 3.10 -10.16
CA THR A 255 -12.95 4.00 -9.12
C THR A 255 -12.34 5.38 -9.36
N LEU A 256 -13.17 6.37 -9.60
CA LEU A 256 -12.77 7.76 -9.72
C LEU A 256 -13.24 8.53 -8.50
N ARG A 257 -12.33 9.23 -7.82
CA ARG A 257 -12.63 10.10 -6.69
C ARG A 257 -12.09 11.50 -6.94
N HIS A 258 -12.95 12.50 -6.84
CA HIS A 258 -12.59 13.88 -7.16
C HIS A 258 -13.44 14.88 -6.33
N PRO A 259 -12.99 16.13 -6.14
CA PRO A 259 -13.80 17.19 -5.55
C PRO A 259 -15.02 17.49 -6.43
N VAL A 260 -16.09 18.07 -5.87
CA VAL A 260 -17.21 18.52 -6.69
C VAL A 260 -16.68 19.54 -7.72
N PRO A 261 -16.90 19.30 -9.03
CA PRO A 261 -16.36 20.18 -10.06
C PRO A 261 -16.95 21.58 -9.88
N SER A 262 -16.09 22.59 -9.92
CA SER A 262 -16.53 23.97 -10.10
C SER A 262 -17.34 24.08 -11.39
N SER A 263 -18.36 24.93 -11.39
CA SER A 263 -19.38 25.04 -12.45
C SER A 263 -18.83 25.27 -13.87
N SER A 264 -17.56 25.67 -14.02
CA SER A 264 -16.88 25.93 -15.28
C SER A 264 -16.04 24.76 -15.84
N GLY A 265 -15.82 23.68 -15.08
CA GLY A 265 -14.98 22.53 -15.49
C GLY A 265 -15.75 21.22 -15.69
N ARG A 266 -17.08 21.27 -15.74
CA ARG A 266 -17.94 20.07 -15.84
C ARG A 266 -17.69 19.32 -17.15
N GLY A 267 -17.38 18.03 -17.03
CA GLY A 267 -17.78 17.02 -18.01
C GLY A 267 -16.64 16.27 -18.69
N THR A 268 -15.53 16.90 -19.09
CA THR A 268 -14.67 16.25 -20.09
C THR A 268 -14.06 14.92 -19.64
N PHE A 269 -13.46 14.81 -18.45
CA PHE A 269 -12.83 13.54 -18.04
C PHE A 269 -13.84 12.50 -17.58
N VAL A 270 -14.78 12.87 -16.70
CA VAL A 270 -15.80 11.95 -16.17
C VAL A 270 -16.66 11.38 -17.30
N ASP A 271 -16.99 12.18 -18.32
CA ASP A 271 -17.79 11.75 -19.46
C ASP A 271 -16.98 10.94 -20.49
N ARG A 272 -15.65 11.14 -20.55
CA ARG A 272 -14.75 10.36 -21.41
C ARG A 272 -14.41 9.00 -20.83
N LEU A 273 -14.38 8.87 -19.50
CA LEU A 273 -13.97 7.64 -18.84
C LEU A 273 -14.81 6.41 -19.29
N PRO A 274 -16.16 6.47 -19.37
CA PRO A 274 -16.95 5.37 -19.90
C PRO A 274 -16.67 5.02 -21.37
N ARG A 275 -16.24 6.00 -22.18
CA ARG A 275 -15.91 5.76 -23.61
C ARG A 275 -14.56 5.10 -23.79
N ALA A 276 -13.63 5.35 -22.88
CA ALA A 276 -12.30 4.74 -22.87
C ALA A 276 -12.30 3.35 -22.22
N CYS A 277 -13.26 3.08 -21.32
CA CYS A 277 -13.45 1.78 -20.73
C CYS A 277 -14.24 0.84 -21.65
N GLY A 278 -14.02 -0.47 -21.49
CA GLY A 278 -14.88 -1.47 -22.12
C GLY A 278 -16.29 -1.47 -21.53
N ILE A 279 -17.27 -1.99 -22.28
CA ILE A 279 -18.69 -2.06 -21.88
C ILE A 279 -18.89 -2.81 -20.55
N THR A 280 -18.02 -3.76 -20.24
CA THR A 280 -18.08 -4.60 -19.04
C THR A 280 -17.44 -3.98 -17.80
N THR A 281 -16.80 -2.81 -17.92
CA THR A 281 -16.06 -2.19 -16.82
C THR A 281 -17.02 -1.50 -15.84
N VAL A 282 -16.94 -1.87 -14.57
CA VAL A 282 -17.71 -1.20 -13.50
C VAL A 282 -17.05 0.13 -13.14
N ILE A 283 -17.76 1.24 -13.36
CA ILE A 283 -17.24 2.58 -13.06
C ILE A 283 -17.95 3.12 -11.82
N LYS A 284 -17.16 3.48 -10.80
CA LYS A 284 -17.64 4.11 -9.56
C LYS A 284 -17.07 5.51 -9.46
N VAL A 285 -17.94 6.52 -9.51
CA VAL A 285 -17.56 7.92 -9.31
C VAL A 285 -17.95 8.35 -7.90
N ILE A 286 -17.00 8.92 -7.16
CA ILE A 286 -17.18 9.37 -5.78
C ILE A 286 -16.79 10.85 -5.72
N THR A 287 -17.78 11.72 -5.54
CA THR A 287 -17.56 13.15 -5.29
C THR A 287 -17.36 13.40 -3.80
N SER A 288 -16.30 14.10 -3.43
CA SER A 288 -15.97 14.38 -2.02
C SER A 288 -15.36 15.77 -1.89
N ASP A 289 -16.09 16.70 -1.25
CA ASP A 289 -15.64 18.09 -1.02
C ASP A 289 -14.62 18.23 0.10
N LYS A 290 -14.47 17.18 0.89
CA LYS A 290 -13.48 17.11 1.96
C LYS A 290 -12.46 16.05 1.63
N ASP A 291 -11.25 16.31 2.08
CA ASP A 291 -10.22 15.31 2.25
C ASP A 291 -10.77 14.26 3.23
N ASP A 292 -11.46 13.25 2.68
CA ASP A 292 -12.04 12.18 3.51
C ASP A 292 -10.89 11.39 4.10
N SER A 293 -10.46 11.83 5.29
CA SER A 293 -9.55 11.11 6.15
C SER A 293 -10.10 9.74 6.54
N GLY A 294 -11.34 9.38 6.19
CA GLY A 294 -11.90 8.03 6.29
C GLY A 294 -11.53 7.10 5.13
N PHE A 295 -11.24 7.61 3.93
CA PHE A 295 -10.90 6.73 2.81
C PHE A 295 -9.50 6.13 3.00
N ASP A 296 -9.40 4.82 2.85
CA ASP A 296 -8.18 4.07 3.01
C ASP A 296 -7.86 3.39 1.69
N VAL A 297 -6.94 4.00 0.94
CA VAL A 297 -6.50 3.54 -0.40
C VAL A 297 -5.95 2.12 -0.33
N GLU A 298 -5.24 1.80 0.75
CA GLU A 298 -4.67 0.48 0.99
C GLU A 298 -5.79 -0.54 1.24
N ALA A 299 -6.79 -0.20 2.06
CA ALA A 299 -7.94 -1.06 2.27
C ALA A 299 -8.76 -1.27 1.00
N TRP A 300 -8.90 -0.23 0.16
CA TRP A 300 -9.52 -0.35 -1.16
C TRP A 300 -8.78 -1.36 -2.02
N ALA A 301 -7.45 -1.26 -2.14
CA ALA A 301 -6.67 -2.16 -2.97
C ALA A 301 -6.71 -3.61 -2.46
N LEU A 302 -6.59 -3.79 -1.15
CA LEU A 302 -6.67 -5.09 -0.50
C LEU A 302 -8.06 -5.75 -0.63
N SER A 303 -9.11 -5.00 -0.96
CA SER A 303 -10.42 -5.59 -1.27
C SER A 303 -10.47 -6.31 -2.62
N PHE A 304 -9.48 -6.08 -3.49
CA PHE A 304 -9.33 -6.76 -4.79
C PHE A 304 -8.15 -7.75 -4.79
N GLY A 305 -7.16 -7.53 -3.94
CA GLY A 305 -5.98 -8.39 -3.78
C GLY A 305 -6.23 -9.52 -2.79
N SER A 306 -6.65 -10.68 -3.30
CA SER A 306 -6.67 -11.96 -2.59
C SER A 306 -6.31 -13.10 -3.52
#